data_AF-A0AAN8DH92-F1
#
_entry.id   AF-A0AAN8DH92-F1
#
_cell.length_a   1.000
_cell.length_b   1.000
_cell.length_c   1.000
_cell.angle_alpha   90.00
_cell.angle_beta   90.00
_cell.angle_gamma   90.00
#
_symmetry.space_group_name_H-M   'P 1'
#
loop_
_entity.id
_entity.type
_entity.pdbx_description
1 polymer ?
#
loop_
_entity_poly.entity_id
_entity_poly.type
_entity_poly.pdbx_seq_one_letter_code
_entity_poly.pdbx_strand_id
1 'polypeptide(L)'
;MAAPLLANLSESLGSPEPAVRLMLSILIGYPCALVYRKYLFYQTATVINLFHAISGLALAAFNFGPQIYHSAVCVLVQFLMMRLMGRTITTVLSSFTFQMVYLLAGYYCTATEEYDIKWTMPHCVLTLKLVGLSFDYYDGGKEPSQLSEEQKKAALPSVPSLLEVCGFSYFYGGFLVGPQFTLRSYQKLLAGELTDSPGKPPNSVTPAMKRFALGFLCLTIYTIFSPYYPDSYFLTDEYEAQPFWYRCVFVLIWAKVILYKYVSCWVIAEGVCILSGLGYNGVVDGEHRWDACANMKVWVFETAPLFGGTISSFNINTNAWVARHVFKRLKFLGNKTLSHVTTLLFLTVWHGLHSGYLLCFSMEFFIITVERQALALVKDSPLLTKLANSPLYPLIYLVQQFFHWLFMGYPLVPFCLFTFDKWLKVYSSIYFCGHVFFLVAYLAMPHLRKALVPKKERSEIKQD
;
A
#
# COMPACT_ATOMS: atom_id res chain seq x y z
N MET A 1 20.68 8.74 -28.19
CA MET A 1 20.36 10.16 -27.91
C MET A 1 19.59 10.39 -26.61
N ALA A 2 18.82 9.43 -26.07
CA ALA A 2 18.10 9.63 -24.80
C ALA A 2 18.96 9.53 -23.52
N ALA A 3 20.03 8.71 -23.52
CA ALA A 3 20.87 8.51 -22.33
C ALA A 3 21.59 9.78 -21.83
N PRO A 4 22.18 10.64 -22.70
CA PRO A 4 22.77 11.91 -22.25
C PRO A 4 21.74 12.89 -21.66
N LEU A 5 20.52 12.91 -22.19
CA LEU A 5 19.46 13.82 -21.72
C LEU A 5 18.93 13.39 -20.34
N LEU A 6 18.79 12.09 -20.09
CA LEU A 6 18.40 11.57 -18.78
C LEU A 6 19.49 11.79 -17.73
N ALA A 7 20.76 11.61 -18.08
CA ALA A 7 21.88 11.90 -17.19
C ALA A 7 21.90 13.39 -16.79
N ASN A 8 21.78 14.30 -17.76
CA ASN A 8 21.74 15.75 -17.49
C ASN A 8 20.54 16.14 -16.60
N LEU A 9 19.36 15.52 -16.83
CA LEU A 9 18.17 15.78 -16.02
C LEU A 9 18.32 15.24 -14.59
N SER A 10 18.92 14.05 -14.45
CA SER A 10 19.23 13.43 -13.16
C SER A 10 20.19 14.29 -12.33
N GLU A 11 21.25 14.79 -12.96
CA GLU A 11 22.23 15.69 -12.34
C GLU A 11 21.58 17.04 -11.95
N SER A 12 20.79 17.64 -12.84
CA SER A 12 20.10 18.90 -12.56
C SER A 12 19.10 18.82 -11.42
N LEU A 13 18.44 17.65 -11.24
CA LEU A 13 17.47 17.41 -10.18
C LEU A 13 18.11 16.85 -8.90
N GLY A 14 19.41 16.59 -8.88
CA GLY A 14 20.09 15.93 -7.75
C GLY A 14 19.46 14.59 -7.37
N SER A 15 18.90 13.87 -8.35
CA SER A 15 18.09 12.66 -8.12
C SER A 15 18.61 11.49 -8.94
N PRO A 16 18.65 10.25 -8.43
CA PRO A 16 19.13 9.10 -9.19
C PRO A 16 18.37 8.90 -10.50
N GLU A 17 19.06 8.55 -11.59
CA GLU A 17 18.45 8.33 -12.91
C GLU A 17 17.24 7.37 -12.87
N PRO A 18 17.27 6.22 -12.14
CA PRO A 18 16.11 5.34 -12.04
C PRO A 18 14.86 6.03 -11.45
N ALA A 19 15.04 6.95 -10.50
CA ALA A 19 13.94 7.69 -9.89
C ALA A 19 13.32 8.68 -10.88
N VAL A 20 14.16 9.37 -11.67
CA VAL A 20 13.71 10.27 -12.73
C VAL A 20 12.96 9.50 -13.82
N ARG A 21 13.49 8.34 -14.26
CA ARG A 21 12.83 7.47 -15.25
C ARG A 21 11.46 6.98 -14.75
N LEU A 22 11.38 6.58 -13.49
CA LEU A 22 10.13 6.15 -12.87
C LEU A 22 9.10 7.29 -12.86
N MET A 23 9.48 8.47 -12.38
CA MET A 23 8.59 9.64 -12.32
C MET A 23 8.10 10.04 -13.71
N LEU A 24 9.00 10.13 -14.70
CA LEU A 24 8.62 10.41 -16.09
C LEU A 24 7.64 9.36 -16.63
N SER A 25 7.83 8.09 -16.30
CA SER A 25 6.95 7.01 -16.75
C SER A 25 5.55 7.10 -16.16
N ILE A 26 5.45 7.47 -14.87
CA ILE A 26 4.16 7.75 -14.22
C ILE A 26 3.47 8.95 -14.89
N LEU A 27 4.22 10.01 -15.20
CA LEU A 27 3.70 11.20 -15.87
C LEU A 27 3.23 10.91 -17.30
N ILE A 28 3.95 10.08 -18.06
CA ILE A 28 3.55 9.60 -19.41
C ILE A 28 2.21 8.85 -19.38
N GLY A 29 1.84 8.28 -18.22
CA GLY A 29 0.51 7.70 -18.01
C GLY A 29 -0.64 8.68 -18.33
N TYR A 30 -0.49 9.99 -18.09
CA TYR A 30 -1.52 10.99 -18.42
C TYR A 30 -1.73 11.13 -19.94
N PRO A 31 -0.69 11.38 -20.77
CA PRO A 31 -0.79 11.26 -22.22
C PRO A 31 -1.39 9.95 -22.71
N CYS A 32 -0.98 8.80 -22.14
CA CYS A 32 -1.57 7.51 -22.50
C CYS A 32 -3.08 7.45 -22.20
N ALA A 33 -3.52 7.97 -21.05
CA ALA A 33 -4.92 8.06 -20.70
C ALA A 33 -5.71 9.01 -21.60
N LEU A 34 -5.11 10.13 -22.03
CA LEU A 34 -5.73 11.05 -22.99
C LEU A 34 -5.86 10.42 -24.38
N VAL A 35 -4.85 9.68 -24.84
CA VAL A 35 -4.90 8.91 -26.10
C VAL A 35 -6.01 7.86 -26.02
N TYR A 36 -6.07 7.09 -24.94
CA TYR A 36 -7.14 6.13 -24.70
C TYR A 36 -8.51 6.80 -24.78
N ARG A 37 -8.70 7.89 -24.01
CA ARG A 37 -9.95 8.63 -23.91
C ARG A 37 -10.43 9.16 -25.26
N LYS A 38 -9.51 9.70 -26.07
CA LYS A 38 -9.84 10.38 -27.32
C LYS A 38 -10.03 9.42 -28.50
N TYR A 39 -9.21 8.38 -28.59
CA TYR A 39 -9.12 7.53 -29.78
C TYR A 39 -9.58 6.09 -29.56
N LEU A 40 -9.47 5.58 -28.34
CA LEU A 40 -9.67 4.15 -28.05
C LEU A 40 -10.93 3.85 -27.23
N PHE A 41 -11.59 4.85 -26.65
CA PHE A 41 -12.73 4.66 -25.76
C PHE A 41 -13.88 3.87 -26.42
N TYR A 42 -14.11 4.06 -27.72
CA TYR A 42 -15.16 3.34 -28.48
C TYR A 42 -14.61 2.13 -29.26
N GLN A 43 -13.34 1.77 -29.06
CA GLN A 43 -12.73 0.64 -29.75
C GLN A 43 -13.05 -0.68 -29.04
N THR A 44 -12.79 -1.79 -29.73
CA THR A 44 -13.02 -3.13 -29.16
C THR A 44 -12.07 -3.41 -27.99
N ALA A 45 -12.50 -4.30 -27.08
CA ALA A 45 -11.69 -4.75 -25.95
C ALA A 45 -10.31 -5.30 -26.40
N THR A 46 -10.23 -5.93 -27.57
CA THR A 46 -8.97 -6.39 -28.17
C THR A 46 -7.99 -5.25 -28.41
N VAL A 47 -8.46 -4.17 -29.05
CA VAL A 47 -7.62 -2.99 -29.36
C VAL A 47 -7.18 -2.30 -28.07
N ILE A 48 -8.10 -2.15 -27.11
CA ILE A 48 -7.77 -1.51 -25.82
C ILE A 48 -6.76 -2.37 -25.04
N ASN A 49 -6.93 -3.69 -24.99
CA ASN A 49 -5.97 -4.60 -24.35
C ASN A 49 -4.59 -4.54 -25.00
N LEU A 50 -4.51 -4.50 -26.33
CA LEU A 50 -3.25 -4.34 -27.05
C LEU A 50 -2.58 -3.01 -26.69
N PHE A 51 -3.33 -1.91 -26.68
CA PHE A 51 -2.81 -0.61 -26.28
C PHE A 51 -2.29 -0.62 -24.85
N HIS A 52 -3.05 -1.15 -23.89
CA HIS A 52 -2.62 -1.28 -22.50
C HIS A 52 -1.35 -2.14 -22.38
N ALA A 53 -1.32 -3.31 -23.01
CA ALA A 53 -0.17 -4.20 -22.96
C ALA A 53 1.09 -3.55 -23.57
N ILE A 54 0.98 -2.96 -24.76
CA ILE A 54 2.10 -2.34 -25.47
C ILE A 54 2.63 -1.12 -24.71
N SER A 55 1.74 -0.23 -24.26
CA SER A 55 2.15 0.97 -23.53
C SER A 55 2.81 0.64 -22.20
N GLY A 56 2.25 -0.30 -21.42
CA GLY A 56 2.88 -0.73 -20.17
C GLY A 56 4.21 -1.45 -20.38
N LEU A 57 4.31 -2.32 -21.38
CA LEU A 57 5.59 -2.97 -21.73
C LEU A 57 6.63 -1.95 -22.20
N ALA A 58 6.23 -0.93 -22.95
CA ALA A 58 7.13 0.15 -23.36
C ALA A 58 7.65 0.95 -22.16
N LEU A 59 6.77 1.29 -21.20
CA LEU A 59 7.17 1.92 -19.94
C LEU A 59 8.07 1.00 -19.11
N ALA A 60 7.77 -0.30 -19.05
CA ALA A 60 8.58 -1.29 -18.36
C ALA A 60 9.98 -1.40 -18.98
N ALA A 61 10.06 -1.48 -20.31
CA ALA A 61 11.32 -1.52 -21.05
C ALA A 61 12.12 -0.23 -20.84
N PHE A 62 11.44 0.92 -20.82
CA PHE A 62 12.06 2.21 -20.54
C PHE A 62 12.63 2.30 -19.13
N ASN A 63 12.13 1.57 -18.13
CA ASN A 63 12.69 1.58 -16.77
C ASN A 63 13.72 0.46 -16.53
N PHE A 64 13.48 -0.74 -17.06
CA PHE A 64 14.19 -1.95 -16.66
C PHE A 64 14.87 -2.68 -17.82
N GLY A 65 14.77 -2.16 -19.05
CA GLY A 65 15.41 -2.73 -20.23
C GLY A 65 15.00 -4.18 -20.47
N PRO A 66 15.94 -5.09 -20.77
CA PRO A 66 15.64 -6.50 -21.01
C PRO A 66 14.95 -7.22 -19.85
N GLN A 67 15.11 -6.75 -18.60
CA GLN A 67 14.61 -7.43 -17.38
C GLN A 67 13.08 -7.54 -17.31
N ILE A 68 12.34 -6.92 -18.24
CA ILE A 68 10.90 -7.13 -18.42
C ILE A 68 10.51 -8.60 -18.71
N TYR A 69 11.47 -9.45 -19.11
CA TYR A 69 11.19 -10.88 -19.29
C TYR A 69 10.69 -11.54 -18.01
N HIS A 70 11.11 -11.08 -16.83
CA HIS A 70 10.66 -11.62 -15.55
C HIS A 70 9.14 -11.48 -15.36
N SER A 71 8.59 -10.29 -15.63
CA SER A 71 7.14 -10.09 -15.58
C SER A 71 6.43 -10.85 -16.70
N ALA A 72 7.02 -10.93 -17.91
CA ALA A 72 6.42 -11.64 -19.03
C ALA A 72 6.28 -13.15 -18.77
N VAL A 73 7.33 -13.78 -18.22
CA VAL A 73 7.32 -15.19 -17.82
C VAL A 73 6.25 -15.42 -16.75
N CYS A 74 6.18 -14.58 -15.72
CA CYS A 74 5.20 -14.75 -14.65
C CYS A 74 3.75 -14.60 -15.12
N VAL A 75 3.48 -13.67 -16.04
CA VAL A 75 2.17 -13.48 -16.67
C VAL A 75 1.78 -14.70 -17.51
N LEU A 76 2.71 -15.22 -18.33
CA LEU A 76 2.47 -16.40 -19.16
C LEU A 76 2.20 -17.64 -18.30
N VAL A 77 3.05 -17.89 -17.30
CA VAL A 77 2.88 -19.02 -16.37
C VAL A 77 1.54 -18.93 -15.63
N GLN A 78 1.16 -17.72 -15.19
CA GLN A 78 -0.13 -17.53 -14.52
C GLN A 78 -1.31 -17.90 -15.43
N PHE A 79 -1.29 -17.44 -16.69
CA PHE A 79 -2.30 -17.79 -17.67
C PHE A 79 -2.37 -19.30 -17.91
N LEU A 80 -1.22 -19.96 -18.09
CA LEU A 80 -1.15 -21.41 -18.31
C LEU A 80 -1.66 -22.19 -17.10
N MET A 81 -1.32 -21.80 -15.87
CA MET A 81 -1.85 -22.43 -14.66
C MET A 81 -3.38 -22.38 -14.62
N MET A 82 -3.99 -21.22 -14.85
CA MET A 82 -5.45 -21.11 -14.86
C MET A 82 -6.11 -21.90 -15.99
N ARG A 83 -5.47 -21.95 -17.17
CA ARG A 83 -5.99 -22.64 -18.35
C ARG A 83 -5.90 -24.16 -18.22
N LEU A 84 -4.80 -24.68 -17.67
CA LEU A 84 -4.52 -26.11 -17.59
C LEU A 84 -5.07 -26.76 -16.32
N MET A 85 -5.08 -26.04 -15.19
CA MET A 85 -5.46 -26.59 -13.89
C MET A 85 -6.88 -26.19 -13.45
N GLY A 86 -7.53 -25.28 -14.18
CA GLY A 86 -8.92 -24.88 -13.95
C GLY A 86 -9.16 -24.15 -12.62
N ARG A 87 -10.41 -24.17 -12.13
CA ARG A 87 -10.82 -23.52 -10.88
C ARG A 87 -10.58 -24.41 -9.67
N THR A 88 -9.35 -24.84 -9.45
CA THR A 88 -9.00 -25.76 -8.36
C THR A 88 -8.19 -25.05 -7.27
N ILE A 89 -8.19 -25.63 -6.07
CA ILE A 89 -7.28 -25.22 -5.00
C ILE A 89 -5.84 -25.39 -5.45
N THR A 90 -5.55 -26.42 -6.25
CA THR A 90 -4.22 -26.65 -6.84
C THR A 90 -3.76 -25.44 -7.66
N THR A 91 -4.61 -24.85 -8.51
CA THR A 91 -4.28 -23.62 -9.26
C THR A 91 -3.90 -22.48 -8.33
N VAL A 92 -4.67 -22.27 -7.26
CA VAL A 92 -4.43 -21.20 -6.28
C VAL A 92 -3.11 -21.41 -5.55
N LEU A 93 -2.86 -22.63 -5.05
CA LEU A 93 -1.62 -22.95 -4.33
C LEU A 93 -0.41 -22.87 -5.24
N SER A 94 -0.47 -23.43 -6.45
CA SER A 94 0.62 -23.36 -7.43
C SER A 94 0.91 -21.92 -7.87
N SER A 95 -0.13 -21.10 -8.09
CA SER A 95 0.02 -19.68 -8.38
C SER A 95 0.68 -18.95 -7.21
N PHE A 96 0.16 -19.09 -5.99
CA PHE A 96 0.74 -18.47 -4.80
C PHE A 96 2.22 -18.85 -4.62
N THR A 97 2.52 -20.15 -4.65
CA THR A 97 3.89 -20.65 -4.46
C THR A 97 4.82 -20.15 -5.56
N PHE A 98 4.45 -20.29 -6.83
CA PHE A 98 5.31 -19.87 -7.94
C PHE A 98 5.58 -18.37 -7.90
N GLN A 99 4.53 -17.54 -7.78
CA GLN A 99 4.66 -16.09 -7.83
C GLN A 99 5.45 -15.54 -6.63
N MET A 100 5.24 -16.09 -5.43
CA MET A 100 6.01 -15.71 -4.24
C MET A 100 7.46 -16.18 -4.33
N VAL A 101 7.72 -17.43 -4.73
CA VAL A 101 9.10 -17.94 -4.88
C VAL A 101 9.86 -17.15 -5.93
N TYR A 102 9.23 -16.81 -7.05
CA TYR A 102 9.85 -16.00 -8.11
C TYR A 102 10.20 -14.59 -7.62
N LEU A 103 9.29 -13.94 -6.88
CA LEU A 103 9.54 -12.64 -6.26
C LEU A 103 10.70 -12.70 -5.25
N LEU A 104 10.68 -13.68 -4.35
CA LEU A 104 11.72 -13.86 -3.32
C LEU A 104 13.09 -14.18 -3.93
N ALA A 105 13.13 -15.01 -4.98
CA ALA A 105 14.35 -15.26 -5.74
C ALA A 105 14.84 -13.98 -6.42
N GLY A 106 13.93 -13.17 -6.99
CA GLY A 106 14.25 -11.86 -7.53
C GLY A 106 14.86 -10.93 -6.48
N TYR A 107 14.29 -10.87 -5.27
CA TYR A 107 14.87 -10.10 -4.17
C TYR A 107 16.24 -10.62 -3.77
N TYR A 108 16.41 -11.93 -3.63
CA TYR A 108 17.71 -12.51 -3.28
C TYR A 108 18.78 -12.21 -4.32
N CYS A 109 18.48 -12.40 -5.61
CA CYS A 109 19.44 -12.18 -6.71
C CYS A 109 19.73 -10.71 -6.96
N THR A 110 18.91 -9.79 -6.46
CA THR A 110 19.04 -8.35 -6.71
C THR A 110 19.16 -7.53 -5.43
N ALA A 111 19.40 -8.16 -4.27
CA ALA A 111 19.52 -7.45 -3.00
C ALA A 111 20.70 -6.47 -3.03
N THR A 112 20.47 -5.25 -2.53
CA THR A 112 21.49 -4.23 -2.29
C THR A 112 21.36 -3.73 -0.86
N GLU A 113 22.42 -3.10 -0.34
CA GLU A 113 22.40 -2.51 1.00
C GLU A 113 21.64 -1.17 1.09
N GLU A 114 21.27 -0.62 -0.07
CA GLU A 114 20.53 0.63 -0.24
C GLU A 114 19.30 0.42 -1.12
N TYR A 115 18.34 1.35 -1.01
CA TYR A 115 17.09 1.29 -1.76
C TYR A 115 17.37 1.57 -3.23
N ASP A 116 17.04 0.62 -4.10
CA ASP A 116 17.24 0.73 -5.53
C ASP A 116 15.94 0.43 -6.29
N ILE A 117 15.71 1.16 -7.38
CA ILE A 117 14.54 1.01 -8.24
C ILE A 117 14.85 -0.04 -9.31
N LYS A 118 14.51 -1.28 -8.98
CA LYS A 118 14.74 -2.46 -9.82
C LYS A 118 13.45 -3.01 -10.39
N TRP A 119 13.57 -3.96 -11.32
CA TRP A 119 12.43 -4.66 -11.89
C TRP A 119 11.54 -5.33 -10.83
N THR A 120 12.09 -5.69 -9.67
CA THR A 120 11.37 -6.28 -8.53
C THR A 120 10.36 -5.32 -7.89
N MET A 121 10.52 -4.00 -8.06
CA MET A 121 9.62 -2.98 -7.52
C MET A 121 8.21 -3.04 -8.15
N PRO A 122 8.01 -2.94 -9.47
CA PRO A 122 6.70 -3.20 -10.07
C PRO A 122 6.32 -4.68 -9.97
N HIS A 123 7.30 -5.59 -9.89
CA HIS A 123 7.02 -7.02 -9.83
C HIS A 123 6.31 -7.42 -8.54
N CYS A 124 6.60 -6.80 -7.38
CA CYS A 124 5.90 -7.12 -6.15
C CYS A 124 4.40 -6.79 -6.23
N VAL A 125 4.05 -5.71 -6.93
CA VAL A 125 2.66 -5.34 -7.25
C VAL A 125 2.05 -6.37 -8.19
N LEU A 126 2.78 -6.78 -9.24
CA LEU A 126 2.33 -7.81 -10.19
C LEU A 126 2.10 -9.16 -9.53
N THR A 127 2.98 -9.59 -8.61
CA THR A 127 2.83 -10.83 -7.82
C THR A 127 1.46 -10.86 -7.13
N LEU A 128 1.06 -9.77 -6.46
CA LEU A 128 -0.26 -9.70 -5.83
C LEU A 128 -1.40 -9.74 -6.86
N LYS A 129 -1.25 -9.06 -8.01
CA LYS A 129 -2.26 -9.10 -9.08
C LYS A 129 -2.46 -10.51 -9.62
N LEU A 130 -1.39 -11.26 -9.87
CA LEU A 130 -1.44 -12.60 -10.44
C LEU A 130 -1.94 -13.64 -9.42
N VAL A 131 -1.51 -13.54 -8.15
CA VAL A 131 -2.05 -14.38 -7.07
C VAL A 131 -3.54 -14.09 -6.85
N GLY A 132 -3.92 -12.82 -6.76
CA GLY A 132 -5.32 -12.39 -6.61
C GLY A 132 -6.19 -12.89 -7.78
N LEU A 133 -5.67 -12.84 -9.00
CA LEU A 133 -6.33 -13.37 -10.20
C LEU A 133 -6.67 -14.86 -10.06
N SER A 134 -5.77 -15.68 -9.50
CA SER A 134 -6.06 -17.10 -9.26
C SER A 134 -7.18 -17.31 -8.23
N PHE A 135 -7.19 -16.51 -7.16
CA PHE A 135 -8.23 -16.55 -6.13
C PHE A 135 -9.59 -16.12 -6.68
N ASP A 136 -9.63 -15.03 -7.45
CA ASP A 136 -10.84 -14.50 -8.07
C ASP A 136 -11.41 -15.49 -9.09
N TYR A 137 -10.55 -16.19 -9.85
CA TYR A 137 -10.95 -17.26 -10.76
C TYR A 137 -11.48 -18.51 -10.02
N TYR A 138 -10.84 -18.90 -8.91
CA TYR A 138 -11.32 -19.99 -8.07
C TYR A 138 -12.69 -19.69 -7.46
N ASP A 139 -12.87 -18.49 -6.92
CA ASP A 139 -14.14 -18.06 -6.33
C ASP A 139 -15.27 -17.93 -7.37
N GLY A 140 -14.96 -17.60 -8.62
CA GLY A 140 -15.92 -17.60 -9.72
C GLY A 140 -16.47 -18.98 -10.11
N GLY A 141 -15.98 -20.07 -9.50
CA GLY A 141 -16.54 -21.42 -9.63
C GLY A 141 -17.52 -21.80 -8.53
N LYS A 142 -17.75 -20.93 -7.53
CA LYS A 142 -18.61 -21.21 -6.38
C LYS A 142 -19.99 -20.59 -6.54
N GLU A 143 -20.95 -21.14 -5.81
CA GLU A 143 -22.28 -20.57 -5.71
C GLU A 143 -22.24 -19.17 -5.06
N PRO A 144 -23.02 -18.18 -5.55
CA PRO A 144 -23.02 -16.84 -4.97
C PRO A 144 -23.34 -16.80 -3.47
N SER A 145 -24.12 -17.75 -2.95
CA SER A 145 -24.45 -17.87 -1.52
C SER A 145 -23.23 -18.20 -0.63
N GLN A 146 -22.17 -18.78 -1.20
CA GLN A 146 -20.94 -19.13 -0.50
C GLN A 146 -19.89 -18.01 -0.51
N LEU A 147 -20.15 -16.94 -1.27
CA LEU A 147 -19.21 -15.83 -1.45
C LEU A 147 -19.60 -14.64 -0.57
N SER A 148 -18.60 -14.00 0.04
CA SER A 148 -18.80 -12.68 0.62
C SER A 148 -19.04 -11.63 -0.47
N GLU A 149 -19.65 -10.50 -0.11
CA GLU A 149 -19.92 -9.39 -1.05
C GLU A 149 -18.66 -8.89 -1.78
N GLU A 150 -17.51 -8.89 -1.10
CA GLU A 150 -16.23 -8.53 -1.74
C GLU A 150 -15.78 -9.56 -2.77
N GLN A 151 -15.99 -10.85 -2.50
CA GLN A 151 -15.65 -11.92 -3.45
C GLN A 151 -16.58 -11.89 -4.66
N LYS A 152 -17.89 -11.66 -4.47
CA LYS A 152 -18.86 -11.53 -5.57
C LYS A 152 -18.45 -10.43 -6.55
N LYS A 153 -17.94 -9.31 -6.05
CA LYS A 153 -17.49 -8.17 -6.88
C LYS A 153 -16.24 -8.48 -7.72
N ALA A 154 -15.40 -9.43 -7.28
CA ALA A 154 -14.12 -9.76 -7.90
C ALA A 154 -14.13 -11.07 -8.69
N ALA A 155 -15.06 -11.97 -8.37
CA ALA A 155 -15.16 -13.31 -8.93
C ALA A 155 -15.15 -13.31 -10.47
N LEU A 156 -14.35 -14.21 -11.04
CA LEU A 156 -14.18 -14.36 -12.48
C LEU A 156 -14.89 -15.63 -12.99
N PRO A 157 -16.01 -15.49 -13.72
CA PRO A 157 -16.84 -16.61 -14.12
C PRO A 157 -16.31 -17.38 -15.33
N SER A 158 -15.20 -16.95 -15.94
CA SER A 158 -14.54 -17.60 -17.07
C SER A 158 -13.03 -17.39 -17.00
N VAL A 159 -12.26 -18.29 -17.61
CA VAL A 159 -10.82 -18.09 -17.76
C VAL A 159 -10.58 -16.93 -18.74
N PRO A 160 -9.77 -15.92 -18.38
CA PRO A 160 -9.48 -14.82 -19.29
C PRO A 160 -8.54 -15.27 -20.42
N SER A 161 -8.61 -14.56 -21.55
CA SER A 161 -7.62 -14.73 -22.63
C SER A 161 -6.24 -14.24 -22.19
N LEU A 162 -5.17 -14.74 -22.82
CA LEU A 162 -3.81 -14.26 -22.55
C LEU A 162 -3.70 -12.74 -22.79
N LEU A 163 -4.37 -12.23 -23.83
CA LEU A 163 -4.39 -10.79 -24.14
C LEU A 163 -5.05 -9.96 -23.02
N GLU A 164 -6.15 -10.43 -22.43
CA GLU A 164 -6.76 -9.77 -21.26
C GLU A 164 -5.83 -9.79 -20.05
N VAL A 165 -5.16 -10.91 -19.77
CA VAL A 165 -4.19 -11.00 -18.67
C VAL A 165 -3.02 -10.05 -18.91
N CYS A 166 -2.53 -9.94 -20.15
CA CYS A 166 -1.48 -8.98 -20.52
C CYS A 166 -1.95 -7.54 -20.35
N GLY A 167 -3.12 -7.17 -20.88
CA GLY A 167 -3.68 -5.81 -20.76
C GLY A 167 -3.91 -5.41 -19.29
N PHE A 168 -4.41 -6.33 -18.47
CA PHE A 168 -4.58 -6.15 -17.03
C PHE A 168 -3.25 -5.98 -16.29
N SER A 169 -2.28 -6.85 -16.59
CA SER A 169 -0.99 -6.87 -15.91
C SER A 169 -0.18 -5.62 -16.23
N TYR A 170 -0.15 -5.24 -17.51
CA TYR A 170 0.62 -4.13 -18.05
C TYR A 170 -0.21 -2.86 -18.26
N PHE A 171 -1.36 -2.70 -17.60
CA PHE A 171 -2.09 -1.44 -17.66
C PHE A 171 -1.18 -0.28 -17.20
N TYR A 172 -0.91 0.68 -18.10
CA TYR A 172 0.08 1.75 -17.91
C TYR A 172 -0.15 2.57 -16.63
N GLY A 173 -1.40 2.71 -16.17
CA GLY A 173 -1.73 3.47 -14.96
C GLY A 173 -1.46 2.72 -13.65
N GLY A 174 -1.25 1.40 -13.68
CA GLY A 174 -1.16 0.58 -12.48
C GLY A 174 -0.01 -0.44 -12.43
N PHE A 175 0.77 -0.60 -13.50
CA PHE A 175 1.86 -1.57 -13.55
C PHE A 175 3.07 -1.15 -12.69
N LEU A 176 3.49 0.11 -12.76
CA LEU A 176 4.77 0.54 -12.19
C LEU A 176 4.78 0.60 -10.66
N VAL A 177 3.78 1.26 -10.07
CA VAL A 177 3.73 1.54 -8.62
C VAL A 177 2.40 1.12 -7.97
N GLY A 178 1.57 0.36 -8.70
CA GLY A 178 0.16 0.17 -8.36
C GLY A 178 -0.71 1.36 -8.84
N PRO A 179 -1.98 1.41 -8.45
CA PRO A 179 -2.63 0.66 -7.36
C PRO A 179 -3.01 -0.79 -7.70
N GLN A 180 -3.37 -1.55 -6.65
CA GLN A 180 -3.99 -2.87 -6.82
C GLN A 180 -5.44 -2.75 -7.28
N PHE A 181 -5.86 -3.59 -8.23
CA PHE A 181 -7.24 -3.72 -8.67
C PHE A 181 -7.47 -5.13 -9.25
N THR A 182 -8.74 -5.54 -9.32
CA THR A 182 -9.10 -6.87 -9.81
C THR A 182 -9.19 -6.91 -11.33
N LEU A 183 -9.03 -8.08 -11.94
CA LEU A 183 -9.29 -8.24 -13.37
C LEU A 183 -10.76 -7.93 -13.70
N ARG A 184 -11.70 -8.20 -12.78
CA ARG A 184 -13.11 -7.84 -12.97
C ARG A 184 -13.31 -6.33 -13.09
N SER A 185 -12.65 -5.53 -12.25
CA SER A 185 -12.64 -4.06 -12.37
C SER A 185 -12.06 -3.61 -13.71
N TYR A 186 -11.00 -4.26 -14.18
CA TYR A 186 -10.41 -4.00 -15.49
C TYR A 186 -11.36 -4.36 -16.65
N GLN A 187 -12.07 -5.48 -16.58
CA GLN A 187 -13.10 -5.82 -17.57
C GLN A 187 -14.21 -4.77 -17.63
N LYS A 188 -14.63 -4.23 -16.48
CA LYS A 188 -15.61 -3.14 -16.43
C LYS A 188 -15.10 -1.84 -17.05
N LEU A 189 -13.81 -1.54 -16.90
CA LEU A 189 -13.18 -0.42 -17.60
C LEU A 189 -13.30 -0.59 -19.11
N LEU A 190 -12.94 -1.78 -19.64
CA LEU A 190 -13.01 -2.07 -21.08
C LEU A 190 -14.44 -2.04 -21.61
N ALA A 191 -15.42 -2.44 -20.80
CA ALA A 191 -16.83 -2.40 -21.13
C ALA A 191 -17.46 -1.01 -21.02
N GLY A 192 -16.73 0.01 -20.54
CA GLY A 192 -17.26 1.36 -20.34
C GLY A 192 -18.27 1.47 -19.19
N GLU A 193 -18.30 0.49 -18.27
CA GLU A 193 -19.23 0.46 -17.13
C GLU A 193 -18.80 1.38 -15.98
N LEU A 194 -17.52 1.77 -15.93
CA LEU A 194 -16.94 2.62 -14.89
C LEU A 194 -17.08 4.10 -15.27
N THR A 195 -18.33 4.61 -15.27
CA THR A 195 -18.61 5.97 -15.73
C THR A 195 -19.78 6.62 -14.98
N ASP A 196 -19.70 7.95 -14.86
CA ASP A 196 -20.77 8.87 -14.48
C ASP A 196 -21.57 9.38 -15.69
N SER A 197 -21.10 9.08 -16.91
CA SER A 197 -21.71 9.51 -18.17
C SER A 197 -21.81 8.32 -19.13
N PRO A 198 -22.89 7.50 -19.05
CA PRO A 198 -23.04 6.31 -19.89
C PRO A 198 -22.91 6.61 -21.39
N GLY A 199 -22.14 5.78 -22.10
CA GLY A 199 -21.90 5.93 -23.54
C GLY A 199 -20.96 7.07 -23.94
N LYS A 200 -20.38 7.79 -22.99
CA LYS A 200 -19.38 8.85 -23.22
C LYS A 200 -18.17 8.66 -22.32
N PRO A 201 -17.01 9.23 -22.66
CA PRO A 201 -15.87 9.25 -21.75
C PRO A 201 -16.24 9.87 -20.40
N PRO A 202 -15.90 9.23 -19.26
CA PRO A 202 -16.28 9.67 -17.91
C PRO A 202 -15.82 11.10 -17.59
N ASN A 203 -16.49 11.87 -16.73
CA ASN A 203 -16.02 13.22 -16.33
C ASN A 203 -14.86 13.17 -15.31
N SER A 204 -13.83 12.41 -15.66
CA SER A 204 -12.69 12.08 -14.81
C SER A 204 -11.52 13.07 -14.89
N VAL A 205 -11.56 14.08 -15.78
CA VAL A 205 -10.45 15.02 -15.96
C VAL A 205 -10.20 15.84 -14.69
N THR A 206 -11.22 16.50 -14.15
CA THR A 206 -11.11 17.29 -12.93
C THR A 206 -10.62 16.47 -11.72
N PRO A 207 -11.21 15.31 -11.37
CA PRO A 207 -10.71 14.52 -10.26
C PRO A 207 -9.29 13.98 -10.50
N ALA A 208 -8.93 13.63 -11.74
CA ALA A 208 -7.56 13.24 -12.08
C ALA A 208 -6.57 14.39 -11.84
N MET A 209 -6.89 15.60 -12.30
CA MET A 209 -6.03 16.77 -12.10
C MET A 209 -5.92 17.20 -10.64
N LYS A 210 -6.96 16.98 -9.82
CA LYS A 210 -6.87 17.17 -8.36
C LYS A 210 -5.85 16.20 -7.73
N ARG A 211 -5.85 14.93 -8.16
CA ARG A 211 -4.82 13.96 -7.70
C ARG A 211 -3.44 14.34 -8.22
N PHE A 212 -3.31 14.73 -9.49
CA PHE A 212 -2.05 15.25 -10.04
C PHE A 212 -1.47 16.38 -9.18
N ALA A 213 -2.27 17.42 -8.91
CA ALA A 213 -1.84 18.60 -8.15
C ALA A 213 -1.43 18.23 -6.71
N LEU A 214 -2.20 17.36 -6.05
CA LEU A 214 -1.87 16.90 -4.70
C LEU A 214 -0.58 16.07 -4.69
N GLY A 215 -0.41 15.16 -5.64
CA GLY A 215 0.80 14.35 -5.75
C GLY A 215 2.04 15.18 -6.08
N PHE A 216 1.88 16.20 -6.93
CA PHE A 216 2.92 17.18 -7.22
C PHE A 216 3.30 18.01 -5.98
N LEU A 217 2.32 18.43 -5.18
CA LEU A 217 2.57 19.11 -3.90
C LEU A 217 3.38 18.20 -2.95
N CYS A 218 3.01 16.93 -2.80
CA CYS A 218 3.79 15.97 -2.00
C CYS A 218 5.22 15.81 -2.53
N LEU A 219 5.40 15.76 -3.86
CA LEU A 219 6.72 15.70 -4.48
C LEU A 219 7.54 16.95 -4.19
N THR A 220 6.95 18.15 -4.31
CA THR A 220 7.62 19.41 -3.99
C THR A 220 8.09 19.45 -2.53
N ILE A 221 7.24 19.02 -1.59
CA ILE A 221 7.62 18.93 -0.18
C ILE A 221 8.78 17.94 -0.01
N TYR A 222 8.71 16.74 -0.61
CA TYR A 222 9.81 15.79 -0.56
C TYR A 222 11.13 16.37 -1.10
N THR A 223 11.10 17.00 -2.28
CA THR A 223 12.29 17.58 -2.91
C THR A 223 12.91 18.70 -2.06
N ILE A 224 12.09 19.53 -1.42
CA ILE A 224 12.60 20.62 -0.55
C ILE A 224 13.20 20.07 0.74
N PHE A 225 12.53 19.13 1.40
CA PHE A 225 12.90 18.72 2.77
C PHE A 225 13.82 17.50 2.84
N SER A 226 13.79 16.58 1.87
CA SER A 226 14.59 15.34 1.93
C SER A 226 16.11 15.56 2.03
N PRO A 227 16.73 16.60 1.44
CA PRO A 227 18.17 16.85 1.64
C PRO A 227 18.55 17.14 3.10
N TYR A 228 17.60 17.64 3.92
CA TYR A 228 17.81 17.94 5.34
C TYR A 228 17.56 16.74 6.26
N TYR A 229 16.91 15.70 5.75
CA TYR A 229 16.59 14.48 6.49
C TYR A 229 17.04 13.23 5.70
N PRO A 230 18.33 13.10 5.34
CA PRO A 230 18.81 11.94 4.60
C PRO A 230 18.94 10.71 5.51
N ASP A 231 18.67 9.53 4.95
CA ASP A 231 18.78 8.25 5.66
C ASP A 231 20.20 8.02 6.23
N SER A 232 21.22 8.53 5.54
CA SER A 232 22.63 8.42 5.94
C SER A 232 22.95 9.17 7.24
N TYR A 233 22.20 10.21 7.60
CA TYR A 233 22.46 11.01 8.81
C TYR A 233 22.38 10.14 10.07
N PHE A 234 21.46 9.18 10.11
CA PHE A 234 21.29 8.23 11.21
C PHE A 234 22.54 7.44 11.57
N LEU A 235 23.46 7.27 10.60
CA LEU A 235 24.65 6.45 10.76
C LEU A 235 25.89 7.28 11.13
N THR A 236 25.77 8.61 11.18
CA THR A 236 26.87 9.52 11.47
C THR A 236 27.12 9.66 12.98
N ASP A 237 28.37 9.96 13.34
CA ASP A 237 28.74 10.27 14.73
C ASP A 237 28.08 11.59 15.20
N GLU A 238 27.77 12.49 14.26
CA GLU A 238 27.06 13.72 14.55
C GLU A 238 25.65 13.43 15.10
N TYR A 239 24.87 12.57 14.43
CA TYR A 239 23.56 12.16 14.92
C TYR A 239 23.66 11.47 16.28
N GLU A 240 24.68 10.62 16.47
CA GLU A 240 24.90 9.90 17.71
C GLU A 240 25.21 10.85 18.89
N ALA A 241 25.96 11.93 18.65
CA ALA A 241 26.32 12.95 19.63
C ALA A 241 25.14 13.86 20.04
N GLN A 242 24.04 13.87 19.27
CA GLN A 242 22.87 14.69 19.60
C GLN A 242 22.15 14.17 20.86
N PRO A 243 21.51 15.06 21.64
CA PRO A 243 20.74 14.64 22.81
C PRO A 243 19.56 13.74 22.41
N PHE A 244 19.14 12.88 23.35
CA PHE A 244 18.07 11.90 23.13
C PHE A 244 16.79 12.49 22.51
N TRP A 245 16.35 13.66 23.00
CA TRP A 245 15.14 14.31 22.50
C TRP A 245 15.27 14.69 21.01
N TYR A 246 16.45 15.16 20.58
CA TYR A 246 16.71 15.55 19.21
C TYR A 246 16.65 14.32 18.31
N ARG A 247 17.32 13.23 18.70
CA ARG A 247 17.32 11.97 17.96
C ARG A 247 15.90 11.41 17.74
N CYS A 248 15.01 11.54 18.74
CA CYS A 248 13.60 11.17 18.61
C CYS A 248 12.81 12.10 17.69
N VAL A 249 12.98 13.42 17.83
CA VAL A 249 12.31 14.41 16.96
C VAL A 249 12.78 14.26 15.51
N PHE A 250 14.05 13.94 15.29
CA PHE A 250 14.58 13.66 13.96
C PHE A 250 13.86 12.46 13.33
N VAL A 251 13.70 11.33 14.04
CA VAL A 251 12.95 10.15 13.55
C VAL A 251 11.52 10.54 13.13
N LEU A 252 10.85 11.37 13.94
CA LEU A 252 9.49 11.84 13.69
C LEU A 252 9.43 12.62 12.36
N ILE A 253 10.27 13.66 12.22
CA ILE A 253 10.22 14.54 11.05
C ILE A 253 10.73 13.81 9.80
N TRP A 254 11.81 13.03 9.94
CA TRP A 254 12.35 12.18 8.88
C TRP A 254 11.27 11.27 8.29
N ALA A 255 10.47 10.60 9.13
CA ALA A 255 9.43 9.69 8.68
C ALA A 255 8.36 10.39 7.83
N LYS A 256 7.96 11.61 8.20
CA LYS A 256 7.02 12.43 7.41
C LYS A 256 7.60 12.76 6.03
N VAL A 257 8.87 13.18 6.00
CA VAL A 257 9.54 13.60 4.77
C VAL A 257 9.79 12.41 3.85
N ILE A 258 10.39 11.33 4.35
CA ILE A 258 10.84 10.20 3.54
C ILE A 258 9.69 9.47 2.85
N LEU A 259 8.51 9.40 3.49
CA LEU A 259 7.35 8.74 2.91
C LEU A 259 6.76 9.48 1.71
N TYR A 260 6.99 10.80 1.59
CA TYR A 260 6.44 11.57 0.48
C TYR A 260 6.99 11.18 -0.89
N LYS A 261 8.15 10.50 -0.97
CA LYS A 261 8.62 9.91 -2.23
C LYS A 261 7.69 8.80 -2.75
N TYR A 262 7.10 8.01 -1.86
CA TYR A 262 6.12 6.98 -2.21
C TYR A 262 4.73 7.57 -2.39
N VAL A 263 4.31 8.45 -1.47
CA VAL A 263 3.00 9.11 -1.52
C VAL A 263 2.82 9.87 -2.83
N SER A 264 3.80 10.65 -3.25
CA SER A 264 3.74 11.40 -4.51
C SER A 264 3.54 10.47 -5.71
N CYS A 265 4.34 9.43 -5.84
CA CYS A 265 4.23 8.44 -6.92
C CYS A 265 2.84 7.79 -6.97
N TRP A 266 2.32 7.34 -5.81
CA TRP A 266 0.99 6.74 -5.75
C TRP A 266 -0.12 7.73 -6.09
N VAL A 267 -0.11 8.93 -5.50
CA VAL A 267 -1.15 9.93 -5.72
C VAL A 267 -1.18 10.38 -7.19
N ILE A 268 -0.03 10.53 -7.85
CA ILE A 268 0.04 10.87 -9.27
C ILE A 268 -0.48 9.71 -10.13
N ALA A 269 -0.08 8.47 -9.85
CA ALA A 269 -0.53 7.27 -10.57
C ALA A 269 -2.05 7.03 -10.42
N GLU A 270 -2.62 7.37 -9.26
CA GLU A 270 -4.06 7.35 -9.07
C GLU A 270 -4.78 8.30 -10.03
N GLY A 271 -4.24 9.50 -10.28
CA GLY A 271 -4.81 10.42 -11.26
C GLY A 271 -4.80 9.85 -12.68
N VAL A 272 -3.78 9.06 -13.05
CA VAL A 272 -3.76 8.31 -14.33
C VAL A 272 -4.90 7.29 -14.38
N CYS A 273 -5.07 6.51 -13.31
CA CYS A 273 -6.16 5.54 -13.20
C CYS A 273 -7.54 6.22 -13.27
N ILE A 274 -7.72 7.34 -12.58
CA ILE A 274 -8.97 8.14 -12.64
C ILE A 274 -9.21 8.62 -14.07
N LEU A 275 -8.20 9.22 -14.72
CA LEU A 275 -8.34 9.77 -16.06
C LEU A 275 -8.75 8.71 -17.09
N SER A 276 -8.26 7.47 -16.94
CA SER A 276 -8.68 6.33 -17.75
C SER A 276 -10.12 5.86 -17.48
N GLY A 277 -10.69 6.17 -16.31
CA GLY A 277 -12.01 5.72 -15.85
C GLY A 277 -11.96 4.65 -14.75
N LEU A 278 -10.82 3.97 -14.56
CA LEU A 278 -10.67 2.88 -13.60
C LEU A 278 -10.91 3.30 -12.14
N GLY A 279 -10.73 4.60 -11.83
CA GLY A 279 -10.97 5.14 -10.50
C GLY A 279 -12.44 5.23 -10.07
N TYR A 280 -13.41 5.06 -10.97
CA TYR A 280 -14.83 5.22 -10.66
C TYR A 280 -15.41 4.05 -9.85
N ASN A 281 -16.22 4.36 -8.82
CA ASN A 281 -16.88 3.37 -7.97
C ASN A 281 -18.30 3.76 -7.52
N GLY A 282 -18.98 4.62 -8.30
CA GLY A 282 -20.40 4.94 -8.10
C GLY A 282 -20.64 6.26 -7.38
N VAL A 283 -21.79 6.36 -6.72
CA VAL A 283 -22.27 7.58 -6.05
C VAL A 283 -22.42 7.32 -4.56
N VAL A 284 -21.92 8.24 -3.74
CA VAL A 284 -22.12 8.24 -2.28
C VAL A 284 -22.52 9.65 -1.90
N ASP A 285 -23.62 9.78 -1.15
CA ASP A 285 -24.18 11.08 -0.71
C ASP A 285 -24.43 12.08 -1.85
N GLY A 286 -24.88 11.58 -3.00
CA GLY A 286 -25.15 12.39 -4.20
C GLY A 286 -23.92 12.74 -5.04
N GLU A 287 -22.72 12.39 -4.59
CA GLU A 287 -21.46 12.74 -5.27
C GLU A 287 -20.81 11.52 -5.93
N HIS A 288 -20.37 11.70 -7.18
CA HIS A 288 -19.60 10.69 -7.92
C HIS A 288 -18.24 10.46 -7.27
N ARG A 289 -17.90 9.18 -7.06
CA ARG A 289 -16.68 8.74 -6.39
C ARG A 289 -15.64 8.26 -7.41
N TRP A 290 -14.40 8.69 -7.17
CA TRP A 290 -13.23 8.44 -8.02
C TRP A 290 -12.06 7.83 -7.23
N ASP A 291 -12.35 7.17 -6.11
CA ASP A 291 -11.36 6.65 -5.17
C ASP A 291 -11.23 5.12 -5.20
N ALA A 292 -11.76 4.44 -6.23
CA ALA A 292 -11.61 2.99 -6.40
C ALA A 292 -10.13 2.57 -6.45
N CYS A 293 -9.32 3.41 -7.08
CA CYS A 293 -7.88 3.23 -7.23
C CYS A 293 -7.07 3.91 -6.12
N ALA A 294 -7.69 4.51 -5.11
CA ALA A 294 -6.95 5.24 -4.08
C ALA A 294 -5.98 4.33 -3.31
N ASN A 295 -4.70 4.69 -3.29
CA ASN A 295 -3.70 4.14 -2.40
C ASN A 295 -3.43 5.08 -1.23
N MET A 296 -3.74 6.38 -1.37
CA MET A 296 -3.48 7.37 -0.33
C MET A 296 -4.65 8.30 -0.06
N LYS A 297 -5.06 8.39 1.22
CA LYS A 297 -5.91 9.48 1.75
C LYS A 297 -5.04 10.48 2.52
N VAL A 298 -4.31 11.33 1.80
CA VAL A 298 -3.27 12.23 2.34
C VAL A 298 -3.72 13.01 3.57
N TRP A 299 -4.92 13.62 3.54
CA TRP A 299 -5.40 14.37 4.70
C TRP A 299 -5.59 13.50 5.95
N VAL A 300 -6.17 12.31 5.81
CA VAL A 300 -6.34 11.36 6.92
C VAL A 300 -4.98 10.86 7.39
N PHE A 301 -4.07 10.58 6.47
CA PHE A 301 -2.71 10.16 6.77
C PHE A 301 -1.95 11.22 7.60
N GLU A 302 -2.12 12.50 7.27
CA GLU A 302 -1.46 13.61 7.97
C GLU A 302 -2.09 13.97 9.34
N THR A 303 -3.39 13.72 9.50
CA THR A 303 -4.17 14.22 10.65
C THR A 303 -4.72 13.15 11.58
N ALA A 304 -4.60 11.86 11.23
CA ALA A 304 -5.05 10.77 12.11
C ALA A 304 -4.18 10.76 13.39
N PRO A 305 -4.78 10.88 14.59
CA PRO A 305 -4.03 10.79 15.85
C PRO A 305 -3.82 9.33 16.30
N LEU A 306 -4.22 8.37 15.47
CA LEU A 306 -4.28 6.94 15.74
C LEU A 306 -3.72 6.15 14.55
N PHE A 307 -2.94 5.10 14.83
CA PHE A 307 -2.32 4.20 13.88
C PHE A 307 -3.32 3.49 12.97
N GLY A 308 -4.49 3.11 13.50
CA GLY A 308 -5.57 2.55 12.68
C GLY A 308 -6.02 3.50 11.56
N GLY A 309 -6.04 4.81 11.81
CA GLY A 309 -6.30 5.82 10.78
C GLY A 309 -5.23 5.82 9.69
N THR A 310 -3.97 5.75 10.09
CA THR A 310 -2.81 5.69 9.19
C THR A 310 -2.83 4.45 8.31
N ILE A 311 -3.02 3.25 8.88
CA ILE A 311 -3.16 2.00 8.11
C ILE A 311 -4.35 2.07 7.13
N SER A 312 -5.46 2.68 7.54
CA SER A 312 -6.65 2.82 6.68
C SER A 312 -6.51 3.87 5.56
N SER A 313 -5.45 4.68 5.60
CA SER A 313 -5.20 5.79 4.68
C SER A 313 -3.96 5.59 3.80
N PHE A 314 -3.07 4.66 4.16
CA PHE A 314 -1.82 4.37 3.49
C PHE A 314 -1.88 3.01 2.76
N ASN A 315 -1.41 2.96 1.51
CA ASN A 315 -1.39 1.77 0.66
C ASN A 315 -2.73 0.99 0.63
N ILE A 316 -3.84 1.74 0.52
CA ILE A 316 -5.21 1.28 0.78
C ILE A 316 -5.59 0.05 -0.04
N ASN A 317 -5.31 0.03 -1.36
CA ASN A 317 -5.70 -1.09 -2.21
C ASN A 317 -4.87 -2.34 -1.95
N THR A 318 -3.61 -2.21 -1.53
CA THR A 318 -2.80 -3.36 -1.07
C THR A 318 -3.35 -3.89 0.25
N ASN A 319 -3.70 -3.02 1.21
CA ASN A 319 -4.34 -3.43 2.47
C ASN A 319 -5.68 -4.13 2.21
N ALA A 320 -6.48 -3.63 1.27
CA ALA A 320 -7.74 -4.29 0.85
C ALA A 320 -7.48 -5.65 0.19
N TRP A 321 -6.42 -5.78 -0.61
CA TRP A 321 -6.00 -7.05 -1.21
C TRP A 321 -5.62 -8.07 -0.12
N VAL A 322 -4.78 -7.66 0.83
CA VAL A 322 -4.28 -8.51 1.92
C VAL A 322 -5.42 -8.91 2.85
N ALA A 323 -6.32 -7.98 3.18
CA ALA A 323 -7.50 -8.26 3.98
C ALA A 323 -8.38 -9.34 3.34
N ARG A 324 -8.58 -9.27 2.01
CA ARG A 324 -9.45 -10.18 1.25
C ARG A 324 -8.81 -11.54 1.01
N HIS A 325 -7.55 -11.57 0.58
CA HIS A 325 -6.88 -12.79 0.10
C HIS A 325 -6.12 -13.53 1.19
N VAL A 326 -5.71 -12.86 2.27
CA VAL A 326 -4.96 -13.46 3.37
C VAL A 326 -5.80 -13.47 4.63
N PHE A 327 -6.03 -12.31 5.25
CA PHE A 327 -6.63 -12.22 6.59
C PHE A 327 -8.01 -12.89 6.69
N LYS A 328 -8.96 -12.54 5.80
CA LYS A 328 -10.31 -13.11 5.83
C LYS A 328 -10.37 -14.56 5.40
N ARG A 329 -9.40 -15.06 4.62
CA ARG A 329 -9.34 -16.47 4.23
C ARG A 329 -8.80 -17.35 5.36
N LEU A 330 -8.01 -16.79 6.28
CA LEU A 330 -7.52 -17.47 7.48
C LEU A 330 -8.57 -17.60 8.60
N LYS A 331 -9.84 -17.28 8.34
CA LYS A 331 -10.94 -17.44 9.31
C LYS A 331 -11.10 -18.88 9.81
N PHE A 332 -10.73 -19.88 9.01
CA PHE A 332 -10.80 -21.30 9.40
C PHE A 332 -9.92 -21.63 10.61
N LEU A 333 -8.94 -20.77 10.94
CA LEU A 333 -8.09 -20.94 12.13
C LEU A 333 -8.82 -20.66 13.45
N GLY A 334 -10.03 -20.08 13.41
CA GLY A 334 -10.82 -19.78 14.61
C GLY A 334 -10.22 -18.71 15.55
N ASN A 335 -9.09 -18.11 15.19
CA ASN A 335 -8.38 -17.14 16.02
C ASN A 335 -7.96 -15.90 15.22
N LYS A 336 -8.59 -14.75 15.54
CA LYS A 336 -8.34 -13.46 14.87
C LYS A 336 -6.89 -12.98 15.02
N THR A 337 -6.27 -13.25 16.17
CA THR A 337 -4.86 -12.90 16.43
C THR A 337 -3.94 -13.72 15.53
N LEU A 338 -4.23 -15.02 15.38
CA LEU A 338 -3.45 -15.86 14.48
C LEU A 338 -3.59 -15.39 13.02
N SER A 339 -4.82 -15.08 12.58
CA SER A 339 -5.02 -14.48 11.24
C SER A 339 -4.24 -13.18 11.08
N HIS A 340 -4.16 -12.34 12.12
CA HIS A 340 -3.42 -11.08 12.09
C HIS A 340 -1.91 -11.31 11.98
N VAL A 341 -1.35 -12.18 12.84
CA VAL A 341 0.09 -12.50 12.84
C VAL A 341 0.51 -13.11 11.51
N THR A 342 -0.25 -14.06 10.97
CA THR A 342 0.06 -14.66 9.66
C THR A 342 -0.04 -13.63 8.53
N THR A 343 -0.97 -12.67 8.64
CA THR A 343 -1.10 -11.58 7.65
C THR A 343 0.11 -10.64 7.68
N LEU A 344 0.58 -10.27 8.88
CA LEU A 344 1.78 -9.45 9.02
C LEU A 344 3.04 -10.20 8.59
N LEU A 345 3.13 -11.51 8.86
CA LEU A 345 4.22 -12.35 8.35
C LEU A 345 4.21 -12.41 6.82
N PHE A 346 3.03 -12.55 6.20
CA PHE A 346 2.89 -12.46 4.75
C PHE A 346 3.40 -11.11 4.22
N LEU A 347 3.01 -10.00 4.86
CA LEU A 347 3.49 -8.67 4.49
C LEU A 347 5.01 -8.53 4.63
N THR A 348 5.60 -9.06 5.71
CA THR A 348 7.06 -9.12 5.88
C THR A 348 7.73 -9.80 4.70
N VAL A 349 7.29 -11.02 4.39
CA VAL A 349 7.88 -11.83 3.32
C VAL A 349 7.65 -11.19 1.95
N TRP A 350 6.48 -10.60 1.71
CA TRP A 350 6.17 -9.92 0.45
C TRP A 350 7.02 -8.67 0.22
N HIS A 351 7.37 -7.92 1.27
CA HIS A 351 8.26 -6.76 1.12
C HIS A 351 9.72 -7.14 0.86
N GLY A 352 10.18 -8.27 1.39
CA GLY A 352 11.47 -8.85 1.04
C GLY A 352 12.15 -9.61 2.17
N LEU A 353 13.46 -9.82 2.00
CA LEU A 353 14.27 -10.70 2.86
C LEU A 353 15.10 -9.97 3.92
N HIS A 354 15.07 -8.64 3.94
CA HIS A 354 15.83 -7.84 4.90
C HIS A 354 15.21 -7.88 6.30
N SER A 355 16.06 -7.91 7.33
CA SER A 355 15.64 -7.99 8.73
C SER A 355 14.77 -6.80 9.15
N GLY A 356 14.98 -5.65 8.51
CA GLY A 356 14.22 -4.44 8.77
C GLY A 356 12.71 -4.57 8.55
N TYR A 357 12.29 -5.36 7.56
CA TYR A 357 10.87 -5.59 7.30
C TYR A 357 10.21 -6.38 8.43
N LEU A 358 10.88 -7.42 8.93
CA LEU A 358 10.38 -8.20 10.06
C LEU A 358 10.18 -7.34 11.31
N LEU A 359 11.13 -6.43 11.57
CA LEU A 359 11.05 -5.54 12.71
C LEU A 359 9.92 -4.52 12.56
N CYS A 360 9.73 -3.95 11.36
CA CYS A 360 8.63 -3.03 11.08
C CYS A 360 7.25 -3.66 11.33
N PHE A 361 6.98 -4.81 10.72
CA PHE A 361 5.66 -5.47 10.86
C PHE A 361 5.43 -6.10 12.24
N SER A 362 6.50 -6.51 12.96
CA SER A 362 6.35 -6.94 14.35
C SER A 362 5.98 -5.76 15.27
N MET A 363 6.58 -4.58 15.06
CA MET A 363 6.20 -3.37 15.77
C MET A 363 4.76 -2.94 15.45
N GLU A 364 4.33 -3.04 14.19
CA GLU A 364 2.93 -2.78 13.81
C GLU A 364 1.95 -3.62 14.64
N PHE A 365 2.24 -4.92 14.86
CA PHE A 365 1.43 -5.78 15.70
C PHE A 365 1.27 -5.25 17.12
N PHE A 366 2.38 -4.86 17.77
CA PHE A 366 2.36 -4.36 19.14
C PHE A 366 1.64 -3.01 19.23
N ILE A 367 1.94 -2.09 18.31
CA ILE A 367 1.35 -0.76 18.23
C ILE A 367 -0.18 -0.86 18.13
N ILE A 368 -0.68 -1.65 17.17
CA ILE A 368 -2.13 -1.81 16.95
C ILE A 368 -2.81 -2.56 18.10
N THR A 369 -2.12 -3.49 18.75
CA THR A 369 -2.64 -4.19 19.92
C THR A 369 -2.80 -3.24 21.11
N VAL A 370 -1.78 -2.44 21.40
CA VAL A 370 -1.81 -1.43 22.47
C VAL A 370 -2.84 -0.35 22.17
N GLU A 371 -2.88 0.17 20.94
CA GLU A 371 -3.89 1.16 20.54
C GLU A 371 -5.31 0.64 20.77
N ARG A 372 -5.61 -0.60 20.38
CA ARG A 372 -6.93 -1.19 20.59
C ARG A 372 -7.30 -1.30 22.08
N GLN A 373 -6.34 -1.68 22.91
CA GLN A 373 -6.55 -1.75 24.36
C GLN A 373 -6.75 -0.35 24.96
N ALA A 374 -5.97 0.64 24.53
CA ALA A 374 -6.09 2.03 24.97
C ALA A 374 -7.43 2.64 24.56
N LEU A 375 -7.89 2.43 23.32
CA LEU A 375 -9.20 2.89 22.85
C LEU A 375 -10.34 2.24 23.63
N ALA A 376 -10.25 0.93 23.91
CA ALA A 376 -11.21 0.24 24.76
C ALA A 376 -11.22 0.81 26.19
N LEU A 377 -10.05 1.11 26.75
CA LEU A 377 -9.92 1.73 28.07
C LEU A 377 -10.53 3.14 28.11
N VAL A 378 -10.26 3.98 27.11
CA VAL A 378 -10.83 5.33 27.00
C VAL A 378 -12.35 5.25 26.93
N LYS A 379 -12.90 4.34 26.11
CA LYS A 379 -14.34 4.11 25.96
C LYS A 379 -14.99 3.62 27.26
N ASP A 380 -14.34 2.70 27.97
CA ASP A 380 -14.94 2.03 29.13
C ASP A 380 -14.76 2.83 30.43
N SER A 381 -13.83 3.80 30.48
CA SER A 381 -13.60 4.66 31.63
C SER A 381 -14.35 6.00 31.49
N PRO A 382 -15.30 6.33 32.40
CA PRO A 382 -16.00 7.61 32.36
C PRO A 382 -15.07 8.83 32.46
N LEU A 383 -13.99 8.71 33.25
CA LEU A 383 -12.99 9.76 33.42
C LEU A 383 -12.28 10.06 32.10
N LEU A 384 -11.77 9.02 31.42
CA LEU A 384 -11.04 9.17 30.17
C LEU A 384 -11.98 9.59 29.03
N THR A 385 -13.20 9.07 28.99
CA THR A 385 -14.23 9.54 28.04
C THR A 385 -14.55 11.02 28.25
N LYS A 386 -14.69 11.48 29.50
CA LYS A 386 -14.91 12.90 29.80
C LYS A 386 -13.74 13.76 29.34
N LEU A 387 -12.50 13.31 29.58
CA LEU A 387 -11.30 14.00 29.14
C LEU A 387 -11.20 14.07 27.61
N ALA A 388 -11.49 12.97 26.91
CA ALA A 388 -11.49 12.91 25.45
C ALA A 388 -12.54 13.83 24.80
N ASN A 389 -13.64 14.12 25.50
CA ASN A 389 -14.69 15.04 25.05
C ASN A 389 -14.59 16.44 25.69
N SER A 390 -13.49 16.74 26.39
CA SER A 390 -13.32 18.02 27.09
C SER A 390 -12.82 19.12 26.14
N PRO A 391 -12.95 20.41 26.52
CA PRO A 391 -12.32 21.52 25.80
C PRO A 391 -10.79 21.44 25.72
N LEU A 392 -10.15 20.56 26.50
CA LEU A 392 -8.71 20.31 26.45
C LEU A 392 -8.30 19.37 25.29
N TYR A 393 -9.25 18.80 24.56
CA TYR A 393 -8.96 17.86 23.47
C TYR A 393 -7.97 18.40 22.42
N PRO A 394 -7.97 19.69 22.01
CA PRO A 394 -6.96 20.19 21.08
C PRO A 394 -5.52 20.00 21.58
N LEU A 395 -5.27 20.19 22.89
CA LEU A 395 -3.96 19.94 23.49
C LEU A 395 -3.63 18.44 23.52
N ILE A 396 -4.63 17.60 23.85
CA ILE A 396 -4.49 16.13 23.83
C ILE A 396 -4.17 15.67 22.40
N TYR A 397 -4.81 16.23 21.39
CA TYR A 397 -4.60 15.92 19.99
C TYR A 397 -3.16 16.26 19.56
N LEU A 398 -2.60 17.40 19.98
CA LEU A 398 -1.20 17.73 19.68
C LEU A 398 -0.23 16.71 20.29
N VAL A 399 -0.48 16.29 21.53
CA VAL A 399 0.31 15.24 22.19
C VAL A 399 0.15 13.91 21.45
N GLN A 400 -1.08 13.52 21.08
CA GLN A 400 -1.35 12.31 20.30
C GLN A 400 -0.64 12.35 18.94
N GLN A 401 -0.66 13.48 18.24
CA GLN A 401 0.04 13.64 16.96
C GLN A 401 1.54 13.47 17.10
N PHE A 402 2.14 14.06 18.13
CA PHE A 402 3.56 13.90 18.40
C PHE A 402 3.93 12.42 18.63
N PHE A 403 3.20 11.75 19.53
CA PHE A 403 3.39 10.32 19.82
C PHE A 403 3.15 9.45 18.58
N HIS A 404 2.09 9.76 17.83
CA HIS A 404 1.72 9.05 16.62
C HIS A 404 2.86 9.10 15.60
N TRP A 405 3.37 10.28 15.27
CA TRP A 405 4.43 10.42 14.27
C TRP A 405 5.77 9.87 14.73
N LEU A 406 6.12 10.00 16.01
CA LEU A 406 7.32 9.38 16.57
C LEU A 406 7.28 7.85 16.39
N PHE A 407 6.16 7.23 16.74
CA PHE A 407 6.00 5.78 16.67
C PHE A 407 5.49 5.26 15.32
N MET A 408 5.18 6.13 14.38
CA MET A 408 5.15 5.82 12.95
C MET A 408 6.58 5.79 12.39
N GLY A 409 7.41 6.76 12.76
CA GLY A 409 8.81 6.81 12.31
C GLY A 409 9.67 5.69 12.89
N TYR A 410 9.44 5.33 14.15
CA TYR A 410 10.19 4.28 14.84
C TYR A 410 10.27 2.95 14.05
N PRO A 411 9.15 2.30 13.64
CA PRO A 411 9.19 1.08 12.82
C PRO A 411 9.64 1.32 11.37
N LEU A 412 9.58 2.55 10.87
CA LEU A 412 10.06 2.88 9.52
C LEU A 412 11.58 2.94 9.44
N VAL A 413 12.29 3.28 10.52
CA VAL A 413 13.77 3.25 10.57
C VAL A 413 14.32 1.90 10.08
N PRO A 414 13.98 0.76 10.68
CA PRO A 414 14.46 -0.53 10.20
C PRO A 414 13.91 -0.86 8.80
N PHE A 415 12.68 -0.45 8.48
CA PHE A 415 12.10 -0.65 7.15
C PHE A 415 12.95 0.01 6.05
N CYS A 416 13.46 1.23 6.28
CA CYS A 416 14.24 1.99 5.31
C CYS A 416 15.74 1.68 5.33
N LEU A 417 16.30 1.31 6.48
CA LEU A 417 17.73 0.99 6.61
C LEU A 417 18.07 -0.46 6.26
N PHE A 418 17.06 -1.33 6.13
CA PHE A 418 17.13 -2.74 5.71
C PHE A 418 17.93 -3.68 6.62
N THR A 419 19.21 -3.42 6.86
CA THR A 419 20.15 -4.35 7.49
C THR A 419 20.23 -4.18 9.01
N PHE A 420 20.47 -5.31 9.69
CA PHE A 420 20.52 -5.41 11.15
C PHE A 420 21.46 -4.37 11.78
N ASP A 421 22.69 -4.27 11.29
CA ASP A 421 23.71 -3.41 11.87
C ASP A 421 23.33 -1.92 11.78
N LYS A 422 22.71 -1.50 10.66
CA LYS A 422 22.31 -0.11 10.44
C LYS A 422 21.19 0.29 11.39
N TRP A 423 20.08 -0.44 11.43
CA TRP A 423 18.97 -0.05 12.29
C TRP A 423 19.23 -0.31 13.77
N LEU A 424 20.09 -1.28 14.12
CA LEU A 424 20.47 -1.53 15.50
C LEU A 424 21.26 -0.37 16.09
N LYS A 425 22.18 0.24 15.32
CA LYS A 425 22.91 1.46 15.74
C LYS A 425 21.92 2.56 16.10
N VAL A 426 20.93 2.82 15.24
CA VAL A 426 19.91 3.85 15.49
C VAL A 426 19.08 3.52 16.73
N TYR A 427 18.57 2.29 16.83
CA TYR A 427 17.75 1.89 17.98
C TYR A 427 18.50 1.94 19.31
N SER A 428 19.79 1.60 19.30
CA SER A 428 20.66 1.72 20.48
C SER A 428 20.82 3.19 20.89
N SER A 429 21.00 4.09 19.91
CA SER A 429 21.11 5.54 20.15
C SER A 429 19.84 6.12 20.80
N ILE A 430 18.65 5.60 20.48
CA ILE A 430 17.37 6.01 21.08
C ILE A 430 16.89 5.03 22.17
N TYR A 431 17.80 4.24 22.74
CA TYR A 431 17.56 3.33 23.87
C TYR A 431 16.34 2.42 23.71
N PHE A 432 16.07 1.98 22.48
CA PHE A 432 14.90 1.15 22.14
C PHE A 432 13.57 1.73 22.65
N CYS A 433 13.42 3.06 22.69
CA CYS A 433 12.30 3.73 23.34
C CYS A 433 10.92 3.24 22.88
N GLY A 434 10.74 2.93 21.60
CA GLY A 434 9.50 2.35 21.07
C GLY A 434 9.19 0.97 21.66
N HIS A 435 10.16 0.06 21.68
CA HIS A 435 9.97 -1.28 22.27
C HIS A 435 9.62 -1.18 23.75
N VAL A 436 10.39 -0.38 24.50
CA VAL A 436 10.16 -0.18 25.93
C VAL A 436 8.77 0.40 26.17
N PHE A 437 8.39 1.45 25.43
CA PHE A 437 7.09 2.09 25.55
C PHE A 437 5.93 1.11 25.28
N PHE A 438 5.93 0.41 24.15
CA PHE A 438 4.82 -0.47 23.79
C PHE A 438 4.76 -1.72 24.65
N LEU A 439 5.91 -2.26 25.10
CA LEU A 439 5.94 -3.37 26.05
C LEU A 439 5.37 -2.95 27.40
N VAL A 440 5.82 -1.83 27.96
CA VAL A 440 5.31 -1.29 29.23
C VAL A 440 3.81 -0.99 29.10
N ALA A 441 3.38 -0.33 28.02
CA ALA A 441 1.98 -0.03 27.79
C ALA A 441 1.13 -1.31 27.73
N TYR A 442 1.56 -2.31 26.97
CA TYR A 442 0.86 -3.60 26.85
C TYR A 442 0.69 -4.29 28.21
N LEU A 443 1.74 -4.32 29.04
CA LEU A 443 1.70 -4.92 30.37
C LEU A 443 0.87 -4.08 31.37
N ALA A 444 0.89 -2.75 31.25
CA ALA A 444 0.17 -1.85 32.14
C ALA A 444 -1.34 -1.79 31.86
N MET A 445 -1.78 -1.98 30.60
CA MET A 445 -3.18 -1.81 30.20
C MET A 445 -4.19 -2.61 31.04
N PRO A 446 -3.98 -3.90 31.37
CA PRO A 446 -4.88 -4.65 32.24
C PRO A 446 -5.03 -4.04 33.65
N HIS A 447 -3.94 -3.49 34.20
CA HIS A 447 -3.94 -2.85 35.52
C HIS A 447 -4.66 -1.50 35.48
N LEU A 448 -4.38 -0.68 34.46
CA LEU A 448 -5.07 0.58 34.24
C LEU A 448 -6.58 0.37 34.04
N ARG A 449 -6.97 -0.67 33.31
CA ARG A 449 -8.38 -1.04 33.14
C ARG A 449 -9.04 -1.38 34.47
N LYS A 450 -8.39 -2.15 35.34
CA LYS A 450 -8.91 -2.47 36.68
C LYS A 450 -9.06 -1.23 37.57
N ALA A 451 -8.17 -0.25 37.42
CA ALA A 451 -8.16 0.97 38.24
C ALA A 451 -9.15 2.03 37.76
N LEU A 452 -9.30 2.20 36.44
CA LEU A 452 -10.03 3.33 35.83
C LEU A 452 -11.42 2.98 35.30
N VAL A 453 -11.75 1.70 35.19
CA VAL A 453 -13.09 1.23 34.77
C VAL A 453 -13.86 0.82 36.03
N PRO A 454 -15.01 1.46 36.32
CA PRO A 454 -15.85 1.04 37.44
C PRO A 454 -16.24 -0.42 37.32
N LYS A 455 -16.17 -1.18 38.43
CA LYS A 455 -16.77 -2.52 38.47
C LYS A 455 -18.27 -2.34 38.24
N LYS A 456 -18.84 -2.98 37.21
CA LYS A 456 -20.30 -3.14 37.15
C LYS A 456 -20.74 -3.83 38.44
N GLU A 457 -21.50 -3.14 39.27
CA GLU A 457 -22.29 -3.83 40.29
C GLU A 457 -23.15 -4.85 39.55
N ARG A 458 -23.04 -6.12 39.94
CA ARG A 458 -24.03 -7.13 39.61
C ARG A 458 -25.32 -6.69 40.32
N SER A 459 -26.12 -5.87 39.68
CA SER A 459 -27.49 -5.63 40.08
C SER A 459 -28.26 -6.94 39.92
N GLU A 460 -28.39 -7.66 41.03
CA GLU A 460 -29.58 -8.41 41.45
C GLU A 460 -30.55 -8.84 40.34
N ILE A 461 -30.35 -10.06 39.83
CA ILE A 461 -31.45 -10.96 39.50
C ILE A 461 -31.10 -12.31 40.13
N LYS A 462 -31.21 -12.37 41.46
CA LYS A 462 -31.78 -13.56 42.10
C LYS A 462 -33.28 -13.28 42.13
N GLN A 463 -34.00 -13.77 41.13
CA GLN A 463 -35.44 -13.98 41.27
C GLN A 463 -35.59 -15.25 42.10
N ASP A 464 -36.08 -15.06 43.33
CA ASP A 464 -36.85 -16.07 44.05
C ASP A 464 -38.14 -16.40 43.30
#